data_AF-A0A8T9AWR1-F1
#
_entry.id   AF-A0A8T9AWR1-F1
#
_cell.length_a   1.000
_cell.length_b   1.000
_cell.length_c   1.000
_cell.angle_alpha   90.00
_cell.angle_beta   90.00
_cell.angle_gamma   90.00
#
_symmetry.space_group_name_H-M   'P 1'
#
loop_
_entity.id
_entity.type
_entity.pdbx_description
1 polymer ?
#
loop_
_entity_poly.entity_id
_entity_poly.type
_entity_poly.pdbx_seq_one_letter_code
_entity_poly.pdbx_strand_id
1 'polypeptide(L)'
;MARAPQPHRRGMPDPRSVIEVTTLQPTRPSIPGALAPAIGATYQILRTNEFDPKDKIRQVSPLGLAPLHIGDNFAGTARKAAKLSISDAAAEVFDDVSNLIPTLPAKNSMKGHQPPITVEPSSGRVAEEDRNVQLRAFLYAASRETDNDFHLMIGRDPAAGGEAVYMTAEVSGLPTADSTSFAQLEAARDAFKSFFGAKLPGPSYDFYDPPIPIEISGSLFFDMSHASGQGPGPETLRQHIPTIWEIHPISSIIFEP
;
A
#
# COMPACT_ATOMS: atom_id res chain seq x y z
N MET A 1 14.63 -26.74 -19.04
CA MET A 1 14.88 -27.37 -17.72
C MET A 1 13.89 -26.78 -16.74
N ALA A 2 13.07 -27.59 -16.08
CA ALA A 2 12.17 -27.09 -15.04
C ALA A 2 13.00 -26.61 -13.85
N ARG A 3 12.81 -25.35 -13.45
CA ARG A 3 13.49 -24.77 -12.28
C ARG A 3 13.01 -25.54 -11.04
N ALA A 4 13.93 -25.97 -10.17
CA ALA A 4 13.56 -26.61 -8.91
C ALA A 4 12.63 -25.67 -8.10
N PRO A 5 11.62 -26.20 -7.38
CA PRO A 5 10.73 -25.37 -6.58
C PRO A 5 11.57 -24.61 -5.55
N GLN A 6 11.53 -23.28 -5.60
CA GLN A 6 12.17 -22.46 -4.57
C GLN A 6 11.44 -22.70 -3.24
N PRO A 7 12.15 -22.80 -2.11
CA PRO A 7 11.51 -22.84 -0.80
C PRO A 7 10.61 -21.60 -0.65
N HIS A 8 9.40 -21.82 -0.13
CA HIS A 8 8.44 -20.74 0.10
C HIS A 8 9.07 -19.71 1.03
N ARG A 9 9.28 -18.49 0.51
CA ARG A 9 9.85 -17.38 1.27
C ARG A 9 8.77 -16.70 2.07
N ARG A 10 9.10 -16.24 3.29
CA ARG A 10 8.17 -15.42 4.10
C ARG A 10 7.74 -14.20 3.29
N GLY A 11 6.45 -13.87 3.36
CA GLY A 11 5.86 -12.78 2.61
C GLY A 11 5.40 -13.13 1.19
N MET A 12 5.60 -14.39 0.75
CA MET A 12 5.07 -14.86 -0.53
C MET A 12 3.64 -15.41 -0.38
N PRO A 13 2.81 -15.35 -1.44
CA PRO A 13 1.44 -15.86 -1.39
C PRO A 13 1.44 -17.40 -1.31
N ASP A 14 0.30 -18.00 -0.96
CA ASP A 14 0.10 -19.44 -1.18
C ASP A 14 0.36 -19.75 -2.67
N PRO A 15 1.26 -20.69 -3.03
CA PRO A 15 1.51 -21.01 -4.44
C PRO A 15 0.25 -21.41 -5.22
N ARG A 16 -0.80 -21.89 -4.53
CA ARG A 16 -2.10 -22.23 -5.13
C ARG A 16 -2.97 -21.01 -5.42
N SER A 17 -2.70 -19.85 -4.83
CA SER A 17 -3.40 -18.60 -5.12
C SER A 17 -2.83 -17.90 -6.36
N VAL A 18 -1.60 -18.24 -6.78
CA VAL A 18 -0.93 -17.65 -7.96
C VAL A 18 -1.59 -18.14 -9.25
N ILE A 19 -2.07 -17.19 -10.06
CA ILE A 19 -2.76 -17.45 -11.34
C ILE A 19 -1.95 -17.00 -12.57
N GLU A 20 -1.01 -16.06 -12.39
CA GLU A 20 -0.14 -15.57 -13.45
C GLU A 20 1.21 -15.14 -12.86
N VAL A 21 2.30 -15.37 -13.61
CA VAL A 21 3.63 -14.88 -13.27
C VAL A 21 4.17 -14.08 -14.44
N THR A 22 4.49 -12.81 -14.19
CA THR A 22 5.01 -11.89 -15.19
C THR A 22 6.27 -11.20 -14.68
N THR A 23 7.18 -10.82 -15.57
CA THR A 23 8.42 -10.14 -15.19
C THR A 23 8.28 -8.62 -15.24
N LEU A 24 8.65 -7.93 -14.17
CA LEU A 24 8.82 -6.50 -14.11
C LEU A 24 10.31 -6.15 -14.21
N GLN A 25 10.62 -5.35 -15.23
CA GLN A 25 11.92 -4.72 -15.41
C GLN A 25 11.67 -3.21 -15.42
N PRO A 26 11.91 -2.50 -14.30
CA PRO A 26 11.59 -1.09 -14.20
C PRO A 26 12.35 -0.25 -15.23
N THR A 27 11.68 0.72 -15.83
CA THR A 27 12.34 1.72 -16.67
C THR A 27 12.98 2.74 -15.75
N ARG A 28 14.31 2.73 -15.63
CA ARG A 28 15.03 3.70 -14.79
C ARG A 28 15.33 4.95 -15.62
N PRO A 29 14.92 6.15 -15.18
CA PRO A 29 15.38 7.38 -15.82
C PRO A 29 16.91 7.42 -15.70
N SER A 30 17.61 7.54 -16.82
CA SER A 30 19.05 7.78 -16.81
C SER A 30 19.30 9.21 -16.32
N ILE A 31 19.46 9.38 -15.00
CA ILE A 31 19.84 10.67 -14.41
C ILE A 31 21.36 10.82 -14.53
N PRO A 32 21.89 11.80 -15.28
CA PRO A 32 23.33 12.05 -15.34
C PRO A 32 23.86 12.42 -13.95
N GLY A 33 24.82 11.66 -13.43
CA GLY A 33 25.47 11.94 -12.15
C GLY A 33 24.84 11.26 -10.92
N ALA A 34 23.73 10.53 -11.07
CA ALA A 34 23.26 9.64 -10.02
C ALA A 34 24.21 8.43 -9.88
N LEU A 35 24.45 7.99 -8.64
CA LEU A 35 25.12 6.72 -8.38
C LEU A 35 24.36 5.62 -9.14
N ALA A 36 25.10 4.72 -9.80
CA ALA A 36 24.48 3.62 -10.53
C ALA A 36 23.54 2.88 -9.57
N PRO A 37 22.25 2.70 -9.93
CA PRO A 37 21.34 1.93 -9.12
C PRO A 37 21.96 0.54 -8.91
N ALA A 38 21.68 -0.09 -7.77
CA ALA A 38 22.00 -1.50 -7.59
C ALA A 38 21.55 -2.26 -8.85
N ILE A 39 22.52 -2.92 -9.49
CA ILE A 39 22.43 -3.41 -10.87
C ILE A 39 21.17 -4.27 -11.05
N GLY A 40 20.36 -3.96 -12.07
CA GLY A 40 19.56 -4.95 -12.81
C GLY A 40 18.54 -5.79 -12.04
N ALA A 41 17.92 -5.26 -10.98
CA ALA A 41 16.85 -5.99 -10.29
C ALA A 41 15.69 -6.27 -11.26
N THR A 42 15.44 -7.55 -11.48
CA THR A 42 14.29 -8.05 -12.23
C THR A 42 13.35 -8.65 -11.21
N TYR A 43 12.11 -8.18 -11.16
CA TYR A 43 11.11 -8.66 -10.22
C TYR A 43 10.15 -9.61 -10.94
N GLN A 44 9.71 -10.66 -10.27
CA GLN A 44 8.52 -11.41 -10.67
C GLN A 44 7.31 -10.77 -10.00
N ILE A 45 6.29 -10.52 -10.80
CA ILE A 45 4.94 -10.21 -10.34
C ILE A 45 4.19 -11.55 -10.31
N LEU A 46 3.83 -12.00 -9.10
CA LEU A 46 2.97 -13.15 -8.89
C LEU A 46 1.55 -12.66 -8.67
N ARG A 47 0.75 -12.65 -9.73
CA ARG A 47 -0.65 -12.28 -9.64
C ARG A 47 -1.43 -13.39 -8.98
N THR A 48 -2.24 -13.04 -7.99
CA THR A 48 -3.01 -14.00 -7.21
C THR A 48 -4.51 -13.82 -7.37
N ASN A 49 -5.28 -14.76 -6.84
CA ASN A 49 -6.70 -14.60 -6.57
C ASN A 49 -6.99 -14.13 -5.12
N GLU A 50 -5.99 -13.59 -4.41
CA GLU A 50 -6.18 -13.00 -3.09
C GLU A 50 -6.72 -11.58 -3.24
N PHE A 51 -7.71 -11.23 -2.43
CA PHE A 51 -8.39 -9.93 -2.43
C PHE A 51 -8.45 -9.40 -1.02
N ASP A 52 -8.52 -8.07 -0.89
CA ASP A 52 -8.87 -7.46 0.39
C ASP A 52 -10.28 -7.87 0.81
N PRO A 53 -10.51 -8.25 2.08
CA PRO A 53 -11.85 -8.58 2.58
C PRO A 53 -12.93 -7.54 2.24
N LYS A 54 -12.58 -6.24 2.21
CA LYS A 54 -13.55 -5.16 1.93
C LYS A 54 -14.02 -5.17 0.47
N ASP A 55 -13.19 -5.66 -0.45
CA ASP A 55 -13.48 -5.71 -1.88
C ASP A 55 -14.09 -7.04 -2.35
N LYS A 56 -13.88 -8.15 -1.63
CA LYS A 56 -14.43 -9.49 -1.97
C LYS A 56 -15.95 -9.47 -2.18
N ILE A 57 -16.68 -8.66 -1.41
CA ILE A 57 -18.15 -8.59 -1.47
C ILE A 57 -18.64 -7.85 -2.73
N ARG A 58 -17.84 -6.95 -3.30
CA ARG A 58 -18.24 -6.12 -4.46
C ARG A 58 -17.99 -6.78 -5.81
N GLN A 59 -17.14 -7.79 -5.90
CA GLN A 59 -16.70 -8.38 -7.18
C GLN A 59 -17.51 -9.61 -7.65
N VAL A 60 -18.53 -10.05 -6.92
CA VAL A 60 -19.44 -11.14 -7.33
C VAL A 60 -20.47 -10.75 -8.41
N SER A 61 -20.19 -9.74 -9.23
CA SER A 61 -21.03 -9.45 -10.41
C SER A 61 -20.98 -10.63 -11.38
N PRO A 62 -22.13 -11.14 -11.87
CA PRO A 62 -22.22 -12.38 -12.67
C PRO A 62 -21.53 -12.33 -14.04
N LEU A 63 -20.94 -11.19 -14.40
CA LEU A 63 -20.18 -10.99 -15.64
C LEU A 63 -18.66 -10.89 -15.43
N GLY A 64 -18.16 -11.01 -14.19
CA GLY A 64 -16.72 -11.12 -13.90
C GLY A 64 -15.85 -9.90 -14.25
N LEU A 65 -16.44 -8.80 -14.72
CA LEU A 65 -15.72 -7.56 -15.01
C LEU A 65 -15.82 -6.65 -13.79
N ALA A 66 -14.70 -6.46 -13.08
CA ALA A 66 -14.57 -5.35 -12.16
C ALA A 66 -14.80 -4.03 -12.92
N PRO A 67 -15.45 -3.01 -12.31
CA PRO A 67 -15.56 -1.72 -12.94
C PRO A 67 -14.15 -1.22 -13.32
N LEU A 68 -13.91 -0.98 -14.61
CA LEU A 68 -12.72 -0.28 -15.05
C LEU A 68 -12.79 1.14 -14.47
N HIS A 69 -11.86 1.50 -13.59
CA HIS A 69 -11.70 2.89 -13.17
C HIS A 69 -11.26 3.71 -14.37
N ILE A 70 -12.17 4.55 -14.86
CA ILE A 70 -11.87 5.54 -15.87
C ILE A 70 -11.22 6.73 -15.15
N GLY A 71 -9.89 6.84 -15.29
CA GLY A 71 -9.09 7.91 -14.69
C GLY A 71 -8.55 7.61 -13.31
N ASP A 72 -8.03 8.65 -12.66
CA ASP A 72 -7.25 8.55 -11.42
C ASP A 72 -7.96 9.11 -10.19
N ASN A 73 -9.17 9.65 -10.33
CA ASN A 73 -9.90 10.25 -9.22
C ASN A 73 -10.29 9.21 -8.15
N PHE A 74 -10.27 9.64 -6.89
CA PHE A 74 -10.76 8.87 -5.76
C PHE A 74 -12.27 8.65 -5.86
N ALA A 75 -12.66 7.38 -5.78
CA ALA A 75 -14.05 6.92 -5.90
C ALA A 75 -14.66 6.46 -4.56
N GLY A 76 -13.87 6.46 -3.49
CA GLY A 76 -14.32 6.02 -2.16
C GLY A 76 -15.18 7.03 -1.43
N THR A 77 -15.84 6.54 -0.39
CA THR A 77 -16.64 7.35 0.55
C THR A 77 -16.14 7.26 1.98
N ALA A 78 -15.51 6.15 2.38
CA ALA A 78 -15.04 5.95 3.74
C ALA A 78 -13.94 6.97 4.08
N ARG A 79 -14.22 7.85 5.05
CA ARG A 79 -13.26 8.88 5.54
C ARG A 79 -12.54 9.65 4.44
N LYS A 80 -13.25 9.96 3.35
CA LYS A 80 -12.71 10.64 2.16
C LYS A 80 -11.89 11.89 2.51
N ALA A 81 -12.35 12.70 3.45
CA ALA A 81 -11.64 13.92 3.87
C ALA A 81 -10.24 13.62 4.44
N ALA A 82 -10.08 12.57 5.24
CA ALA A 82 -8.78 12.16 5.79
C ALA A 82 -7.89 11.48 4.73
N LYS A 83 -8.45 10.55 3.95
CA LYS A 83 -7.73 9.85 2.86
C LYS A 83 -7.14 10.80 1.82
N LEU A 84 -7.81 11.93 1.55
CA LEU A 84 -7.38 12.92 0.56
C LEU A 84 -6.65 14.13 1.12
N SER A 85 -6.38 14.19 2.43
CA SER A 85 -5.61 15.26 3.07
C SER A 85 -4.26 14.75 3.54
N ILE A 86 -3.26 15.62 3.52
CA ILE A 86 -1.93 15.36 4.07
C ILE A 86 -1.81 16.20 5.35
N SER A 87 -1.28 15.62 6.42
CA SER A 87 -0.97 16.32 7.67
C SER A 87 0.08 17.42 7.42
N ASP A 88 0.02 18.53 8.14
CA ASP A 88 1.03 19.60 8.08
C ASP A 88 2.20 19.35 9.06
N ALA A 89 2.17 18.25 9.82
CA ALA A 89 3.20 17.91 10.78
C ALA A 89 4.54 17.59 10.10
N ALA A 90 5.64 17.83 10.81
CA ALA A 90 6.96 17.41 10.36
C ALA A 90 7.04 15.87 10.26
N ALA A 91 7.78 15.37 9.26
CA ALA A 91 7.95 13.93 9.07
C ALA A 91 8.88 13.32 10.13
N GLU A 92 8.41 12.25 10.76
CA GLU A 92 9.21 11.36 11.61
C GLU A 92 9.90 10.30 10.72
N VAL A 93 11.19 10.04 10.93
CA VAL A 93 11.96 9.12 10.08
C VAL A 93 12.05 7.74 10.72
N PHE A 94 11.75 6.70 9.95
CA PHE A 94 11.86 5.30 10.35
C PHE A 94 12.58 4.48 9.27
N ASP A 95 13.53 3.65 9.68
CA ASP A 95 14.27 2.78 8.76
C ASP A 95 13.67 1.36 8.63
N ASP A 96 12.64 1.03 9.40
CA ASP A 96 11.99 -0.28 9.40
C ASP A 96 10.54 -0.17 9.91
N VAL A 97 9.60 -0.86 9.26
CA VAL A 97 8.18 -0.96 9.65
C VAL A 97 8.01 -1.40 11.11
N SER A 98 8.88 -2.30 11.59
CA SER A 98 8.86 -2.81 12.97
C SER A 98 9.22 -1.76 14.01
N ASN A 99 9.84 -0.64 13.61
CA ASN A 99 10.10 0.50 14.50
C ASN A 99 8.93 1.49 14.52
N LEU A 100 8.17 1.61 13.43
CA LEU A 100 7.02 2.50 13.34
C LEU A 100 5.83 1.98 14.15
N ILE A 101 5.47 0.71 13.96
CA ILE A 101 4.26 0.10 14.54
C ILE A 101 4.16 0.27 16.06
N PRO A 102 5.22 0.08 16.87
CA PRO A 102 5.16 0.28 18.32
C PRO A 102 4.84 1.72 18.75
N THR A 103 4.99 2.71 17.88
CA THR A 103 4.66 4.12 18.18
C THR A 103 3.18 4.46 17.95
N LEU A 104 2.41 3.52 17.39
CA LEU A 104 1.03 3.75 17.00
C LEU A 104 0.09 3.50 18.18
N PRO A 105 -0.91 4.37 18.42
CA PRO A 105 -1.93 4.14 19.42
C PRO A 105 -2.65 2.80 19.22
N ALA A 106 -2.94 2.10 20.31
CA ALA A 106 -3.60 0.81 20.24
C ALA A 106 -4.99 0.91 19.61
N LYS A 107 -5.37 -0.10 18.80
CA LYS A 107 -6.69 -0.19 18.15
C LYS A 107 -7.86 0.07 19.08
N ASN A 108 -7.84 -0.46 20.30
CA ASN A 108 -8.93 -0.26 21.26
C ASN A 108 -9.03 1.19 21.75
N SER A 109 -7.91 1.90 21.86
CA SER A 109 -7.90 3.33 22.20
C SER A 109 -8.54 4.14 21.08
N MET A 110 -8.12 3.90 19.83
CA MET A 110 -8.66 4.60 18.66
C MET A 110 -10.14 4.30 18.41
N LYS A 111 -10.60 3.08 18.68
CA LYS A 111 -12.03 2.72 18.64
C LYS A 111 -12.86 3.47 19.68
N GLY A 112 -12.26 3.81 20.81
CA GLY A 112 -12.90 4.57 21.90
C GLY A 112 -12.64 6.08 21.82
N HIS A 113 -12.08 6.58 20.71
CA HIS A 113 -11.68 7.99 20.56
C HIS A 113 -12.86 8.96 20.75
N GLN A 114 -12.58 10.14 21.30
CA GLN A 114 -13.56 11.21 21.52
C GLN A 114 -13.02 12.54 20.98
N PRO A 115 -13.69 13.18 20.00
CA PRO A 115 -14.93 12.76 19.34
C PRO A 115 -14.78 11.47 18.52
N PRO A 116 -15.83 10.68 18.27
CA PRO A 116 -15.70 9.42 17.55
C PRO A 116 -15.12 9.59 16.14
N ILE A 117 -14.18 8.72 15.77
CA ILE A 117 -13.72 8.58 14.38
C ILE A 117 -14.80 7.79 13.63
N THR A 118 -15.50 8.42 12.70
CA THR A 118 -16.57 7.77 11.91
C THR A 118 -16.04 7.33 10.54
N VAL A 119 -16.80 6.48 9.84
CA VAL A 119 -16.52 6.09 8.45
C VAL A 119 -17.13 7.06 7.42
N GLU A 120 -17.74 8.16 7.86
CA GLU A 120 -18.40 9.12 6.96
C GLU A 120 -17.39 9.86 6.06
N PRO A 121 -17.79 10.28 4.85
CA PRO A 121 -16.88 10.99 3.94
C PRO A 121 -16.28 12.28 4.50
N SER A 122 -16.99 12.97 5.40
CA SER A 122 -16.53 14.21 6.03
C SER A 122 -15.63 13.99 7.25
N SER A 123 -15.41 12.73 7.67
CA SER A 123 -14.53 12.38 8.79
C SER A 123 -13.08 12.72 8.43
N GLY A 124 -12.59 13.84 8.95
CA GLY A 124 -11.24 14.33 8.76
C GLY A 124 -10.22 13.62 9.65
N ARG A 125 -8.98 14.12 9.62
CA ARG A 125 -7.89 13.63 10.48
C ARG A 125 -8.18 13.92 11.95
N VAL A 126 -7.84 12.98 12.82
CA VAL A 126 -7.76 13.23 14.28
C VAL A 126 -6.33 13.57 14.70
N ALA A 127 -6.14 14.00 15.94
CA ALA A 127 -4.84 14.44 16.44
C ALA A 127 -3.75 13.36 16.32
N GLU A 128 -4.11 12.09 16.53
CA GLU A 128 -3.17 10.96 16.41
C GLU A 128 -2.77 10.67 14.96
N GLU A 129 -3.56 11.12 13.98
CA GLU A 129 -3.29 11.03 12.55
C GLU A 129 -2.57 12.27 11.99
N ASP A 130 -2.39 13.31 12.82
CA ASP A 130 -1.62 14.51 12.48
C ASP A 130 -0.11 14.25 12.65
N ARG A 131 0.35 13.20 11.96
CA ARG A 131 1.72 12.71 11.96
C ARG A 131 2.08 12.33 10.53
N ASN A 132 3.19 12.87 10.05
CA ASN A 132 3.82 12.40 8.82
C ASN A 132 4.98 11.48 9.16
N VAL A 133 5.21 10.49 8.31
CA VAL A 133 6.35 9.58 8.42
C VAL A 133 7.11 9.54 7.11
N GLN A 134 8.43 9.40 7.19
CA GLN A 134 9.29 8.93 6.12
C GLN A 134 9.79 7.53 6.51
N LEU A 135 9.55 6.53 5.67
CA LEU A 135 9.76 5.13 6.01
C LEU A 135 10.52 4.41 4.90
N ARG A 136 11.65 3.77 5.27
CA ARG A 136 12.27 2.73 4.44
C ARG A 136 11.57 1.40 4.67
N ALA A 137 11.12 0.77 3.58
CA ALA A 137 10.36 -0.47 3.63
C ALA A 137 10.56 -1.28 2.34
N PHE A 138 9.90 -2.43 2.29
CA PHE A 138 9.85 -3.30 1.11
C PHE A 138 8.39 -3.52 0.73
N LEU A 139 8.07 -3.34 -0.55
CA LEU A 139 6.77 -3.61 -1.12
C LEU A 139 6.64 -5.10 -1.44
N TYR A 140 5.76 -5.78 -0.72
CA TYR A 140 5.50 -7.23 -0.86
C TYR A 140 4.36 -7.53 -1.81
N ALA A 141 3.30 -6.73 -1.76
CA ALA A 141 2.15 -6.89 -2.65
C ALA A 141 1.44 -5.56 -2.88
N ALA A 142 0.70 -5.44 -3.98
CA ALA A 142 -0.25 -4.36 -4.18
C ALA A 142 -1.49 -4.81 -4.95
N SER A 143 -2.61 -4.15 -4.69
CA SER A 143 -3.84 -4.23 -5.46
C SER A 143 -4.30 -2.82 -5.85
N ARG A 144 -5.28 -2.71 -6.75
CA ARG A 144 -6.02 -1.49 -7.03
C ARG A 144 -7.46 -1.68 -6.58
N GLU A 145 -7.85 -0.90 -5.58
CA GLU A 145 -9.12 -1.08 -4.90
C GLU A 145 -10.27 -0.32 -5.57
N THR A 146 -11.49 -0.60 -5.11
CA THR A 146 -12.69 -0.01 -5.73
C THR A 146 -12.82 1.49 -5.54
N ASP A 147 -12.13 2.09 -4.57
CA ASP A 147 -12.00 3.54 -4.38
C ASP A 147 -10.89 4.19 -5.22
N ASN A 148 -10.21 3.39 -6.06
CA ASN A 148 -9.12 3.77 -6.95
C ASN A 148 -7.75 3.97 -6.27
N ASP A 149 -7.64 3.61 -5.00
CA ASP A 149 -6.38 3.56 -4.29
C ASP A 149 -5.54 2.37 -4.79
N PHE A 150 -4.23 2.55 -4.87
CA PHE A 150 -3.32 1.41 -4.92
C PHE A 150 -3.00 1.02 -3.48
N HIS A 151 -3.56 -0.10 -3.04
CA HIS A 151 -3.39 -0.61 -1.70
C HIS A 151 -2.14 -1.49 -1.63
N LEU A 152 -1.19 -1.09 -0.79
CA LEU A 152 0.15 -1.64 -0.73
C LEU A 152 0.34 -2.41 0.58
N MET A 153 0.94 -3.59 0.46
CA MET A 153 1.49 -4.32 1.59
C MET A 153 2.97 -4.06 1.70
N ILE A 154 3.35 -3.27 2.71
CA ILE A 154 4.75 -2.96 2.99
C ILE A 154 5.23 -3.73 4.21
N GLY A 155 6.51 -4.07 4.23
CA GLY A 155 7.12 -4.81 5.34
C GLY A 155 8.58 -4.45 5.53
N ARG A 156 9.19 -5.08 6.53
CA ARG A 156 10.62 -4.98 6.79
C ARG A 156 11.47 -5.65 5.70
N ASP A 157 12.77 -5.42 5.73
CA ASP A 157 13.73 -6.13 4.88
C ASP A 157 13.65 -7.66 5.10
N PRO A 158 13.38 -8.48 4.06
CA PRO A 158 13.40 -9.94 4.19
C PRO A 158 14.77 -10.50 4.63
N ALA A 159 15.87 -9.77 4.41
CA ALA A 159 17.22 -10.16 4.79
C ALA A 159 17.62 -9.76 6.22
N ALA A 160 16.90 -8.83 6.86
CA ALA A 160 17.21 -8.36 8.22
C ALA A 160 16.95 -9.42 9.32
N GLY A 161 16.27 -10.52 8.98
CA GLY A 161 15.86 -11.53 9.94
C GLY A 161 14.74 -11.05 10.87
N GLY A 162 14.41 -11.86 11.88
CA GLY A 162 13.33 -11.57 12.83
C GLY A 162 11.93 -12.00 12.38
N GLU A 163 10.91 -11.56 13.11
CA GLU A 163 9.51 -11.84 12.78
C GLU A 163 9.06 -11.04 11.56
N ALA A 164 8.24 -11.68 10.71
CA ALA A 164 7.60 -11.01 9.60
C ALA A 164 6.53 -10.07 10.14
N VAL A 165 6.62 -8.79 9.76
CA VAL A 165 5.68 -7.75 10.14
C VAL A 165 5.38 -6.91 8.91
N TYR A 166 4.10 -6.70 8.67
CA TYR A 166 3.60 -5.90 7.56
C TYR A 166 2.63 -4.84 8.05
N MET A 167 2.46 -3.80 7.26
CA MET A 167 1.41 -2.81 7.42
C MET A 167 0.89 -2.40 6.05
N THR A 168 -0.29 -1.79 6.04
CA THR A 168 -0.87 -1.23 4.83
C THR A 168 -0.36 0.19 4.61
N ALA A 169 -0.27 0.57 3.34
CA ALA A 169 -0.08 1.94 2.91
C ALA A 169 -0.83 2.12 1.60
N GLU A 170 -1.25 3.33 1.26
CA GLU A 170 -2.08 3.55 0.07
C GLU A 170 -1.56 4.74 -0.76
N VAL A 171 -1.31 4.50 -2.04
CA VAL A 171 -1.20 5.58 -3.04
C VAL A 171 -2.62 5.93 -3.47
N SER A 172 -3.10 7.06 -2.98
CA SER A 172 -4.50 7.46 -3.11
C SER A 172 -4.93 7.68 -4.57
N GLY A 173 -6.22 7.46 -4.84
CA GLY A 173 -6.91 8.14 -5.93
C GLY A 173 -6.86 9.66 -5.72
N LEU A 174 -6.98 10.43 -6.80
CA LEU A 174 -6.79 11.88 -6.77
C LEU A 174 -8.03 12.60 -6.23
N PRO A 175 -7.83 13.66 -5.41
CA PRO A 175 -8.90 14.62 -5.11
C PRO A 175 -9.24 15.44 -6.36
N THR A 176 -10.15 16.41 -6.23
CA THR A 176 -10.35 17.42 -7.26
C THR A 176 -9.08 18.25 -7.46
N ALA A 177 -8.88 18.77 -8.68
CA ALA A 177 -7.66 19.49 -9.07
C ALA A 177 -7.40 20.79 -8.28
N ASP A 178 -8.42 21.33 -7.60
CA ASP A 178 -8.34 22.51 -6.73
C ASP A 178 -7.97 22.17 -5.28
N SER A 179 -7.87 20.89 -4.92
CA SER A 179 -7.40 20.46 -3.60
C SER A 179 -5.94 20.85 -3.38
N THR A 180 -5.62 21.32 -2.16
CA THR A 180 -4.24 21.65 -1.76
C THR A 180 -3.30 20.45 -1.81
N SER A 181 -3.82 19.24 -1.60
CA SER A 181 -3.06 17.99 -1.69
C SER A 181 -2.88 17.46 -3.11
N PHE A 182 -3.60 17.99 -4.11
CA PHE A 182 -3.69 17.37 -5.44
C PHE A 182 -2.33 17.11 -6.08
N ALA A 183 -1.49 18.14 -6.17
CA ALA A 183 -0.20 18.04 -6.86
C ALA A 183 0.75 17.00 -6.21
N GLN A 184 0.73 16.90 -4.89
CA GLN A 184 1.58 15.96 -4.16
C GLN A 184 1.08 14.52 -4.31
N LEU A 185 -0.25 14.31 -4.25
CA LEU A 185 -0.84 12.99 -4.47
C LEU A 185 -0.71 12.53 -5.93
N GLU A 186 -0.85 13.45 -6.88
CA GLU A 186 -0.61 13.19 -8.31
C GLU A 186 0.85 12.76 -8.53
N ALA A 187 1.82 13.47 -7.97
CA ALA A 187 3.23 13.11 -8.10
C ALA A 187 3.55 11.72 -7.54
N ALA A 188 3.01 11.37 -6.35
CA ALA A 188 3.19 10.02 -5.78
C ALA A 188 2.54 8.94 -6.65
N ARG A 189 1.35 9.23 -7.18
CA ARG A 189 0.62 8.32 -8.08
C ARG A 189 1.33 8.12 -9.41
N ASP A 190 1.88 9.17 -9.99
CA ASP A 190 2.63 9.11 -11.23
C ASP A 190 3.97 8.38 -11.04
N ALA A 191 4.65 8.57 -9.91
CA ALA A 191 5.84 7.79 -9.56
C ALA A 191 5.53 6.29 -9.48
N PHE A 192 4.43 5.92 -8.81
CA PHE A 192 3.94 4.54 -8.76
C PHE A 192 3.63 4.00 -10.17
N LYS A 193 2.82 4.74 -10.95
CA LYS A 193 2.42 4.33 -12.30
C LYS A 193 3.61 4.19 -13.25
N SER A 194 4.57 5.10 -13.17
CA SER A 194 5.77 5.10 -14.01
C SER A 194 6.66 3.88 -13.74
N PHE A 195 6.83 3.50 -12.46
CA PHE A 195 7.63 2.34 -12.08
C PHE A 195 7.07 1.03 -12.65
N PHE A 196 5.75 0.82 -12.56
CA PHE A 196 5.09 -0.41 -13.03
C PHE A 196 4.72 -0.38 -14.51
N GLY A 197 4.55 0.80 -15.12
CA GLY A 197 4.13 0.98 -16.50
C GLY A 197 2.84 0.23 -16.81
N ALA A 198 2.85 -0.61 -17.85
CA ALA A 198 1.70 -1.43 -18.22
C ALA A 198 1.39 -2.59 -17.25
N LYS A 199 2.21 -2.79 -16.21
CA LYS A 199 2.10 -3.89 -15.24
C LYS A 199 1.57 -3.43 -13.88
N LEU A 200 0.64 -2.46 -13.90
CA LEU A 200 -0.03 -2.01 -12.69
C LEU A 200 -0.83 -3.14 -12.06
N PRO A 201 -0.95 -3.16 -10.72
CA PRO A 201 -1.76 -4.14 -10.03
C PRO A 201 -3.23 -3.97 -10.42
N GLY A 202 -3.91 -5.12 -10.47
CA GLY A 202 -5.34 -5.21 -10.71
C GLY A 202 -6.14 -5.26 -9.41
N PRO A 203 -7.41 -5.68 -9.47
CA PRO A 203 -8.28 -5.79 -8.30
C PRO A 203 -7.85 -6.82 -7.25
N SER A 204 -7.09 -7.85 -7.66
CA SER A 204 -6.46 -8.80 -6.74
C SER A 204 -5.01 -8.41 -6.45
N TYR A 205 -4.44 -8.99 -5.40
CA TYR A 205 -3.05 -8.72 -5.03
C TYR A 205 -2.07 -9.33 -6.03
N ASP A 206 -1.22 -8.46 -6.56
CA ASP A 206 0.03 -8.80 -7.23
C ASP A 206 1.13 -8.81 -6.17
N PHE A 207 1.81 -9.94 -5.97
CA PHE A 207 2.96 -10.06 -5.07
C PHE A 207 4.27 -9.87 -5.83
N TYR A 208 5.30 -9.33 -5.17
CA TYR A 208 6.57 -9.01 -5.79
C TYR A 208 7.70 -9.87 -5.25
N ASP A 209 8.47 -10.48 -6.16
CA ASP A 209 9.59 -11.33 -5.83
C ASP A 209 10.88 -10.96 -6.61
N PRO A 210 11.94 -10.48 -5.93
CA PRO A 210 11.98 -10.15 -4.50
C PRO A 210 11.03 -8.98 -4.15
N PRO A 211 10.70 -8.76 -2.87
CA PRO A 211 10.01 -7.54 -2.46
C PRO A 211 10.79 -6.30 -2.93
N ILE A 212 10.07 -5.27 -3.40
CA ILE A 212 10.70 -4.09 -4.02
C ILE A 212 11.09 -3.10 -2.93
N PRO A 213 12.38 -2.69 -2.80
CA PRO A 213 12.77 -1.67 -1.84
C PRO A 213 12.11 -0.33 -2.17
N ILE A 214 11.56 0.33 -1.15
CA ILE A 214 10.92 1.64 -1.28
C ILE A 214 11.29 2.55 -0.11
N GLU A 215 11.28 3.86 -0.38
CA GLU A 215 11.19 4.89 0.63
C GLU A 215 9.89 5.66 0.40
N ILE A 216 9.02 5.72 1.40
CA ILE A 216 7.74 6.42 1.29
C ILE A 216 7.66 7.55 2.30
N SER A 217 6.98 8.63 1.93
CA SER A 217 6.51 9.64 2.88
C SER A 217 5.00 9.74 2.83
N GLY A 218 4.33 9.91 3.97
CA GLY A 218 2.88 10.06 4.00
C GLY A 218 2.36 10.26 5.41
N SER A 219 1.06 10.51 5.52
CA SER A 219 0.41 10.75 6.80
C SER A 219 -0.11 9.44 7.39
N LEU A 220 -0.05 9.30 8.72
CA LEU A 220 -0.66 8.18 9.40
C LEU A 220 -2.18 8.28 9.35
N PHE A 221 -2.86 7.14 9.19
CA PHE A 221 -4.31 7.07 9.15
C PHE A 221 -4.79 5.81 9.88
N PHE A 222 -5.82 5.96 10.69
CA PHE A 222 -6.47 4.85 11.36
C PHE A 222 -7.68 4.39 10.53
N ASP A 223 -7.57 3.23 9.88
CA ASP A 223 -8.66 2.73 9.03
C ASP A 223 -9.79 2.15 9.88
N MET A 224 -10.72 3.03 10.26
CA MET A 224 -11.91 2.69 11.03
C MET A 224 -12.80 1.66 10.32
N SER A 225 -12.67 1.47 8.99
CA SER A 225 -13.42 0.44 8.27
C SER A 225 -13.00 -0.98 8.68
N HIS A 226 -11.75 -1.17 9.15
CA HIS A 226 -11.23 -2.43 9.70
C HIS A 226 -11.31 -2.52 11.24
N ALA A 227 -11.99 -1.58 11.90
CA ALA A 227 -12.15 -1.60 13.35
C ALA A 227 -13.00 -2.77 13.87
N SER A 228 -13.85 -3.33 13.01
CA SER A 228 -14.63 -4.55 13.20
C SER A 228 -14.40 -5.51 12.01
N GLY A 229 -14.52 -6.81 12.25
CA GLY A 229 -14.35 -7.81 11.18
C GLY A 229 -12.90 -8.21 10.91
N GLN A 230 -12.61 -8.53 9.65
CA GLN A 230 -11.29 -9.01 9.22
C GLN A 230 -10.30 -7.84 9.11
N GLY A 231 -9.04 -8.10 9.50
CA GLY A 231 -7.94 -7.18 9.25
C GLY A 231 -7.66 -6.99 7.76
N PRO A 232 -6.96 -5.92 7.40
CA PRO A 232 -6.70 -5.58 6.01
C PRO A 232 -5.71 -6.57 5.36
N GLY A 233 -5.52 -6.44 4.05
CA GLY A 233 -4.46 -7.13 3.32
C GLY A 233 -4.86 -8.51 2.77
N PRO A 234 -3.96 -9.12 1.97
CA PRO A 234 -4.16 -10.45 1.41
C PRO A 234 -4.20 -11.50 2.52
N GLU A 235 -4.90 -12.60 2.25
CA GLU A 235 -5.15 -13.65 3.23
C GLU A 235 -3.86 -14.25 3.79
N THR A 236 -2.85 -14.44 2.92
CA THR A 236 -1.56 -15.01 3.29
C THR A 236 -0.75 -14.12 4.24
N LEU A 237 -0.91 -12.79 4.18
CA LEU A 237 -0.13 -11.86 5.01
C LEU A 237 -0.87 -11.42 6.27
N ARG A 238 -2.20 -11.56 6.33
CA ARG A 238 -3.05 -10.95 7.36
C ARG A 238 -2.64 -11.26 8.80
N GLN A 239 -2.19 -12.48 9.07
CA GLN A 239 -1.75 -12.89 10.42
C GLN A 239 -0.49 -12.15 10.91
N HIS A 240 0.23 -11.49 10.00
CA HIS A 240 1.45 -10.75 10.25
C HIS A 240 1.25 -9.22 10.18
N ILE A 241 -0.01 -8.77 10.11
CA ILE A 241 -0.39 -7.34 10.14
C ILE A 241 -0.95 -7.03 11.54
N PRO A 242 -0.16 -6.48 12.47
CA PRO A 242 -0.57 -6.33 13.86
C PRO A 242 -1.47 -5.10 14.10
N THR A 243 -1.70 -4.27 13.08
CA THR A 243 -2.37 -2.98 13.21
C THR A 243 -3.32 -2.73 12.04
N ILE A 244 -4.28 -1.81 12.24
CA ILE A 244 -5.15 -1.26 11.17
C ILE A 244 -4.84 0.22 10.91
N TRP A 245 -3.72 0.68 11.47
CA TRP A 245 -3.09 1.91 11.06
C TRP A 245 -2.37 1.69 9.73
N GLU A 246 -2.40 2.71 8.89
CA GLU A 246 -1.76 2.74 7.59
C GLU A 246 -1.05 4.05 7.36
N ILE A 247 -0.22 4.08 6.32
CA ILE A 247 0.27 5.34 5.74
C ILE A 247 -0.68 5.69 4.59
N HIS A 248 -1.60 6.61 4.85
CA HIS A 248 -2.58 7.07 3.88
C HIS A 248 -2.85 8.59 4.07
N PRO A 249 -2.66 9.40 3.02
CA PRO A 249 -2.15 9.00 1.72
C PRO A 249 -0.62 8.96 1.72
N ILE A 250 -0.05 8.14 0.85
CA ILE A 250 1.34 8.31 0.44
C ILE A 250 1.45 9.61 -0.36
N SER A 251 2.34 10.48 0.12
CA SER A 251 2.63 11.81 -0.41
C SER A 251 3.94 11.84 -1.23
N SER A 252 4.78 10.80 -1.09
CA SER A 252 5.97 10.56 -1.93
C SER A 252 6.32 9.09 -1.88
N ILE A 253 6.74 8.52 -3.01
CA ILE A 253 7.25 7.15 -3.10
C ILE A 253 8.48 7.12 -4.03
N ILE A 254 9.58 6.59 -3.51
CA ILE A 254 10.82 6.36 -4.23
C ILE A 254 11.04 4.86 -4.29
N PHE A 255 11.21 4.32 -5.49
CA PHE A 255 11.54 2.91 -5.69
C PHE A 255 13.03 2.75 -5.85
N GLU A 256 13.56 1.66 -5.30
CA GLU A 256 14.99 1.33 -5.34
C GLU A 256 15.89 2.49 -4.83
N PRO A 257 15.61 3.08 -3.64
CA PRO A 257 16.35 4.21 -3.10
C PRO A 257 17.78 3.89 -2.65
#